data_AF-A0A0C3CVC9-F1
#
_entry.id   AF-A0A0C3CVC9-F1
#
_cell.length_a   1.000
_cell.length_b   1.000
_cell.length_c   1.000
_cell.angle_alpha   90.00
_cell.angle_beta   90.00
_cell.angle_gamma   90.00
#
_symmetry.space_group_name_H-M   'P 1'
#
loop_
_entity.id
_entity.type
_entity.pdbx_description
1 polymer ?
#
loop_
_entity_poly.entity_id
_entity_poly.type
_entity_poly.pdbx_seq_one_letter_code
_entity_poly.pdbx_strand_id
1 'polypeptide(L)'
;MVNMLIALCLVFLNVIGVVFGVVITDLFTVQTGTDPGTCDAGQVTTLNNWVTESYDSVVVALAAVQYYNENSVRGNNVRQAMFTYFKIPNRITATVKTLVASVNSDLTVLQEFFNGDIDNVNPARAYLFCDSEWLIEQDPEEQAYDFQGNPVVDSEG
;
A
#
# COMPACT_ATOMS: atom_id res chain seq x y z
N MET A 1 -46.01 6.34 3.78
CA MET A 1 -44.70 6.83 3.27
C MET A 1 -43.61 6.91 4.35
N VAL A 2 -43.83 6.42 5.58
CA VAL A 2 -42.79 6.42 6.64
C VAL A 2 -41.98 5.12 6.67
N ASN A 3 -42.60 3.98 6.30
CA ASN A 3 -41.93 2.67 6.28
C ASN A 3 -40.87 2.49 5.19
N MET A 4 -40.84 3.36 4.17
CA MET A 4 -39.89 3.24 3.05
C MET A 4 -38.54 3.90 3.34
N LEU A 5 -38.49 4.89 4.24
CA LEU A 5 -37.26 5.55 4.68
C LEU A 5 -36.48 4.69 5.69
N ILE A 6 -37.16 3.93 6.53
CA ILE A 6 -36.52 3.05 7.53
C ILE A 6 -35.84 1.84 6.85
N ALA A 7 -36.46 1.30 5.79
CA ALA A 7 -35.88 0.20 5.02
C ALA A 7 -34.61 0.62 4.27
N LEU A 8 -34.51 1.86 3.79
CA LEU A 8 -33.32 2.36 3.12
C LEU A 8 -32.15 2.56 4.11
N CYS A 9 -32.42 3.03 5.34
CA CYS A 9 -31.40 3.17 6.39
C CYS A 9 -30.88 1.82 6.91
N LEU A 10 -31.70 0.76 6.93
CA LEU A 10 -31.29 -0.57 7.36
C LEU A 10 -30.40 -1.30 6.34
N VAL A 11 -30.53 -0.99 5.04
CA VAL A 11 -29.63 -1.54 4.01
C VAL A 11 -28.25 -0.88 4.06
N PHE A 12 -28.17 0.42 4.39
CA PHE A 12 -26.87 1.10 4.56
C PHE A 12 -26.11 0.68 5.83
N LEU A 13 -26.78 0.22 6.89
CA LEU A 13 -26.10 -0.26 8.10
C LEU A 13 -25.52 -1.68 7.99
N ASN A 14 -25.87 -2.46 6.96
CA ASN A 14 -25.35 -3.81 6.76
C ASN A 14 -24.12 -3.89 5.83
N VAL A 15 -23.57 -2.75 5.41
CA VAL A 15 -22.31 -2.68 4.63
C VAL A 15 -21.18 -2.07 5.47
N ILE A 16 -21.24 -2.20 6.79
CA ILE A 16 -20.02 -2.18 7.61
C ILE A 16 -19.59 -3.64 7.74
N GLY A 17 -19.23 -4.24 6.61
CA GLY A 17 -18.37 -5.40 6.66
C GLY A 17 -17.11 -4.91 7.35
N VAL A 18 -16.91 -5.33 8.60
CA VAL A 18 -15.58 -5.30 9.20
C VAL A 18 -14.77 -6.25 8.34
N VAL A 19 -14.19 -5.72 7.27
CA VAL A 19 -13.04 -6.33 6.64
C VAL A 19 -12.03 -6.32 7.77
N PHE A 20 -11.69 -7.49 8.29
CA PHE A 20 -10.48 -7.63 9.09
C PHE A 20 -9.33 -7.29 8.12
N GLY A 21 -9.07 -6.01 8.01
CA GLY A 21 -8.07 -5.46 7.10
C GLY A 21 -6.72 -5.90 7.62
N VAL A 22 -5.89 -6.37 6.70
CA VAL A 22 -4.47 -6.58 6.92
C VAL A 22 -3.89 -5.33 7.58
N VAL A 23 -3.23 -5.54 8.72
CA VAL A 23 -2.57 -4.45 9.45
C VAL A 23 -1.10 -4.35 9.02
N ILE A 24 -0.46 -3.22 9.32
CA ILE A 24 0.94 -2.98 8.93
C ILE A 24 1.88 -4.09 9.43
N THR A 25 1.59 -4.69 10.58
CA THR A 25 2.38 -5.78 11.18
C THR A 25 2.20 -7.13 10.48
N ASP A 26 1.16 -7.29 9.65
CA ASP A 26 1.00 -8.46 8.79
C ASP A 26 1.86 -8.35 7.53
N LEU A 27 2.23 -7.12 7.14
CA LEU A 27 2.97 -6.81 5.92
C LEU A 27 4.47 -6.57 6.18
N PHE A 28 4.80 -6.02 7.35
CA PHE A 28 6.14 -5.63 7.73
C PHE A 28 6.47 -6.08 9.15
N THR A 29 7.75 -6.39 9.37
CA THR A 29 8.31 -6.49 10.71
C THR A 29 8.47 -5.06 11.26
N VAL A 30 7.54 -4.63 12.10
CA VAL A 30 7.55 -3.31 12.74
C VAL A 30 8.21 -3.42 14.10
N GLN A 31 9.25 -2.63 14.35
CA GLN A 31 9.86 -2.53 15.68
C GLN A 31 9.01 -1.60 16.53
N THR A 32 8.33 -2.12 17.55
CA THR A 32 7.50 -1.32 18.46
C THR A 32 8.21 -1.05 19.78
N GLY A 33 8.11 0.15 20.32
CA GLY A 33 8.79 0.48 21.58
C GLY A 33 8.86 1.97 21.86
N THR A 34 9.81 2.33 22.72
CA THR A 34 10.16 3.72 23.06
C THR A 34 11.60 4.07 22.70
N ASP A 35 12.33 3.12 22.09
CA ASP A 35 13.73 3.30 21.69
C ASP A 35 13.79 4.01 20.32
N PRO A 36 14.90 4.69 20.00
CA PRO A 36 15.06 5.36 18.70
C PRO A 36 14.76 4.43 17.52
N GLY A 37 13.99 4.91 16.55
CA GLY A 37 13.57 4.12 15.38
C GLY A 37 12.36 3.21 15.59
N THR A 38 11.96 2.96 16.84
CA THR A 38 10.76 2.16 17.12
C THR A 38 9.47 2.97 16.90
N CYS A 39 8.38 2.27 16.64
CA CYS A 39 7.04 2.80 16.48
C CYS A 39 6.28 2.72 17.81
N ASP A 40 5.82 3.87 18.31
CA ASP A 40 4.87 3.90 19.42
C ASP A 40 3.46 3.47 18.97
N ALA A 41 2.54 3.28 19.93
CA ALA A 41 1.17 2.85 19.63
C ALA A 41 0.40 3.82 18.72
N GLY A 42 0.66 5.13 18.82
CA GLY A 42 0.04 6.15 17.97
C GLY A 42 0.56 6.10 16.54
N GLN A 43 1.86 5.88 16.36
CA GLN A 43 2.50 5.70 15.07
C GLN A 43 2.04 4.42 14.38
N VAL A 44 1.98 3.29 15.10
CA VAL A 44 1.42 2.03 14.56
C VAL A 44 -0.03 2.22 14.10
N THR A 45 -0.84 2.94 14.88
CA THR A 45 -2.22 3.27 14.49
C THR A 45 -2.26 4.10 13.21
N THR A 46 -1.37 5.09 13.08
CA THR A 46 -1.25 5.91 11.87
C THR A 46 -0.84 5.08 10.65
N LEU A 47 0.12 4.17 10.82
CA LEU A 47 0.56 3.26 9.76
C LEU A 47 -0.56 2.34 9.29
N ASN A 48 -1.37 1.80 10.20
CA ASN A 48 -2.56 1.01 9.85
C ASN A 48 -3.57 1.82 9.04
N ASN A 49 -3.78 3.10 9.39
CA ASN A 49 -4.65 3.98 8.61
C ASN A 49 -4.08 4.19 7.20
N TRP A 50 -2.77 4.40 7.04
CA TRP A 50 -2.14 4.55 5.74
C TRP A 50 -2.19 3.29 4.89
N VAL A 51 -2.04 2.10 5.48
CA VAL A 51 -2.24 0.83 4.78
C VAL A 51 -3.66 0.73 4.24
N THR A 52 -4.65 1.09 5.07
CA THR A 52 -6.07 1.09 4.68
C THR A 52 -6.33 2.10 3.55
N GLU A 53 -5.89 3.33 3.70
CA GLU A 53 -6.04 4.39 2.67
C GLU A 53 -5.35 4.02 1.36
N SER A 54 -4.19 3.38 1.43
CA SER A 54 -3.44 2.91 0.25
C SER A 54 -4.17 1.78 -0.46
N TYR A 55 -4.69 0.80 0.29
CA TYR A 55 -5.52 -0.27 -0.25
C TYR A 55 -6.75 0.27 -0.96
N ASP A 56 -7.52 1.15 -0.30
CA ASP A 56 -8.72 1.76 -0.87
C ASP A 56 -8.40 2.55 -2.14
N SER A 57 -7.27 3.26 -2.16
CA SER A 57 -6.80 3.98 -3.34
C SER A 57 -6.51 3.04 -4.52
N VAL A 58 -5.88 1.89 -4.26
CA VAL A 58 -5.62 0.85 -5.29
C VAL A 58 -6.94 0.25 -5.81
N VAL A 59 -7.88 -0.06 -4.93
CA VAL A 59 -9.21 -0.59 -5.31
C VAL A 59 -9.95 0.40 -6.22
N VAL A 60 -9.96 1.68 -5.85
CA VAL A 60 -10.58 2.74 -6.68
C VAL A 60 -9.86 2.88 -8.01
N ALA A 61 -8.53 2.82 -8.02
CA ALA A 61 -7.73 2.88 -9.25
C ALA A 61 -8.06 1.71 -10.19
N LEU A 62 -8.04 0.46 -9.71
CA LEU A 62 -8.40 -0.74 -10.47
C LEU A 62 -9.79 -0.65 -11.08
N ALA A 63 -10.78 -0.18 -10.29
CA ALA A 63 -12.12 0.05 -10.80
C ALA A 63 -12.13 1.12 -11.90
N ALA A 64 -11.36 2.21 -11.75
CA ALA A 64 -11.26 3.27 -12.74
C ALA A 64 -10.63 2.80 -14.06
N VAL A 65 -9.62 1.92 -14.02
CA VAL A 65 -8.97 1.38 -15.24
C VAL A 65 -9.97 0.71 -16.18
N GLN A 66 -11.02 0.08 -15.66
CA GLN A 66 -12.04 -0.59 -16.48
C GLN A 66 -12.73 0.35 -17.49
N TYR A 67 -12.80 1.65 -17.17
CA TYR A 67 -13.44 2.65 -18.03
C TYR A 67 -12.48 3.19 -19.11
N TYR A 68 -11.20 2.76 -19.15
CA TYR A 68 -10.19 3.28 -20.08
C TYR A 68 -10.62 3.19 -21.55
N ASN A 69 -11.32 2.12 -21.94
CA ASN A 69 -11.74 1.88 -23.32
C ASN A 69 -13.06 2.57 -23.70
N GLU A 70 -13.72 3.25 -22.75
CA GLU A 70 -15.00 3.87 -23.02
C GLU A 70 -14.84 5.22 -23.73
N ASN A 71 -15.67 5.44 -24.75
CA ASN A 71 -15.84 6.75 -25.38
C ASN A 71 -16.83 7.60 -24.56
N SER A 72 -16.58 7.74 -23.27
CA SER A 72 -17.39 8.49 -22.30
C SER A 72 -16.57 9.59 -21.63
N VAL A 73 -17.22 10.52 -20.92
CA VAL A 73 -16.52 11.52 -20.08
C VAL A 73 -15.65 10.83 -19.04
N ARG A 74 -16.14 9.75 -18.43
CA ARG A 74 -15.39 8.95 -17.47
C ARG A 74 -14.15 8.32 -18.09
N GLY A 75 -14.29 7.68 -19.26
CA GLY A 75 -13.15 7.12 -19.97
C GLY A 75 -12.12 8.17 -20.39
N ASN A 76 -12.56 9.36 -20.79
CA ASN A 76 -11.66 10.50 -21.07
C ASN A 76 -10.86 10.91 -19.83
N ASN A 77 -11.51 11.01 -18.66
CA ASN A 77 -10.84 11.36 -17.41
C ASN A 77 -9.80 10.31 -17.01
N VAL A 78 -10.13 9.02 -17.18
CA VAL A 78 -9.20 7.91 -16.92
C VAL A 78 -7.99 7.98 -17.85
N ARG A 79 -8.19 8.25 -19.15
CA ARG A 79 -7.07 8.41 -20.09
C ARG A 79 -6.19 9.62 -19.78
N GLN A 80 -6.78 10.72 -19.32
CA GLN A 80 -6.02 11.89 -18.87
C GLN A 80 -5.19 11.57 -17.62
N ALA A 81 -5.76 10.88 -16.62
CA ALA A 81 -5.02 10.43 -15.45
C ALA A 81 -3.86 9.50 -15.84
N MET A 82 -4.11 8.54 -16.74
CA MET A 82 -3.07 7.64 -17.26
C MET A 82 -1.91 8.39 -17.94
N PHE A 83 -2.23 9.45 -18.68
CA PHE A 83 -1.20 10.32 -19.24
C PHE A 83 -0.46 11.11 -18.17
N THR A 84 -1.16 11.67 -17.19
CA THR A 84 -0.55 12.48 -16.13
C THR A 84 0.49 11.69 -15.34
N TYR A 85 0.10 10.51 -14.83
CA TYR A 85 0.92 9.72 -13.91
C TYR A 85 1.88 8.76 -14.62
N PHE A 86 1.43 8.11 -15.69
CA PHE A 86 2.21 7.04 -16.36
C PHE A 86 2.72 7.44 -17.75
N LYS A 87 2.43 8.67 -18.20
CA LYS A 87 2.78 9.16 -19.55
C LYS A 87 2.24 8.28 -20.68
N ILE A 88 1.18 7.51 -20.41
CA ILE A 88 0.50 6.68 -21.40
C ILE A 88 -0.34 7.60 -22.31
N PRO A 89 -0.16 7.56 -23.65
CA PRO A 89 -0.88 8.44 -24.56
C PRO A 89 -2.41 8.35 -24.42
N ASN A 90 -3.10 9.49 -24.46
CA ASN A 90 -4.56 9.58 -24.44
C ASN A 90 -5.18 9.21 -25.79
N ARG A 91 -5.10 7.93 -26.17
CA ARG A 91 -5.69 7.35 -27.38
C ARG A 91 -5.89 5.85 -27.21
N ILE A 92 -6.93 5.30 -27.83
CA ILE A 92 -7.23 3.87 -27.74
C ILE A 92 -6.62 3.16 -28.95
N THR A 93 -5.41 2.60 -28.78
CA THR A 93 -4.76 1.74 -29.78
C THR A 93 -4.31 0.41 -29.13
N ALA A 94 -4.08 -0.63 -29.92
CA ALA A 94 -3.65 -1.94 -29.39
C ALA A 94 -2.40 -1.83 -28.51
N THR A 95 -1.37 -1.12 -28.97
CA THR A 95 -0.14 -0.87 -28.21
C THR A 95 -0.39 -0.17 -26.88
N VAL A 96 -1.26 0.86 -26.88
CA VAL A 96 -1.57 1.61 -25.66
C VAL A 96 -2.38 0.76 -24.67
N LYS A 97 -3.29 -0.10 -25.17
CA LYS A 97 -4.02 -1.05 -24.32
C LYS A 97 -3.09 -2.01 -23.58
N THR A 98 -1.99 -2.44 -24.19
CA THR A 98 -0.97 -3.26 -23.52
C THR A 98 -0.31 -2.51 -22.37
N LEU A 99 0.01 -1.23 -22.54
CA LEU A 99 0.58 -0.40 -21.47
C LEU A 99 -0.40 -0.23 -20.30
N VAL A 100 -1.69 0.00 -20.61
CA VAL A 100 -2.74 0.10 -19.59
C VAL A 100 -2.94 -1.23 -18.86
N ALA A 101 -2.87 -2.35 -19.58
CA ALA A 101 -2.93 -3.68 -18.97
C ALA A 101 -1.75 -3.94 -18.03
N SER A 102 -0.55 -3.43 -18.34
CA SER A 102 0.60 -3.48 -17.43
C SER A 102 0.31 -2.72 -16.13
N VAL A 103 -0.19 -1.49 -16.23
CA VAL A 103 -0.58 -0.71 -15.03
C VAL A 103 -1.64 -1.43 -14.21
N ASN A 104 -2.63 -2.04 -14.87
CA ASN A 104 -3.64 -2.85 -14.19
C ASN A 104 -3.02 -4.04 -13.45
N SER A 105 -2.06 -4.73 -14.08
CA SER A 105 -1.33 -5.85 -13.48
C SER A 105 -0.55 -5.40 -12.25
N ASP A 106 0.18 -4.30 -12.34
CA ASP A 106 0.97 -3.76 -11.22
C ASP A 106 0.06 -3.35 -10.05
N LEU A 107 -1.09 -2.73 -10.34
CA LEU A 107 -2.10 -2.40 -9.33
C LEU A 107 -2.72 -3.65 -8.69
N THR A 108 -2.92 -4.73 -9.46
CA THR A 108 -3.39 -6.01 -8.90
C THR A 108 -2.36 -6.61 -7.94
N VAL A 109 -1.07 -6.58 -8.29
CA VAL A 109 0.00 -7.02 -7.37
C VAL A 109 0.02 -6.19 -6.09
N LEU A 110 -0.20 -4.87 -6.17
CA LEU A 110 -0.32 -4.02 -4.98
C LEU A 110 -1.57 -4.36 -4.16
N GLN A 111 -2.68 -4.68 -4.80
CA GLN A 111 -3.90 -5.12 -4.10
C GLN A 111 -3.68 -6.44 -3.36
N GLU A 112 -3.03 -7.42 -4.00
CA GLU A 112 -2.64 -8.70 -3.41
C GLU A 112 -1.68 -8.47 -2.23
N PHE A 113 -0.69 -7.59 -2.39
CA PHE A 113 0.20 -7.15 -1.32
C PHE A 113 -0.59 -6.66 -0.09
N PHE A 114 -1.46 -5.68 -0.27
CA PHE A 114 -2.27 -5.14 0.82
C PHE A 114 -3.31 -6.12 1.38
N ASN A 115 -3.65 -7.18 0.65
CA ASN A 115 -4.47 -8.29 1.13
C ASN A 115 -3.67 -9.38 1.86
N GLY A 116 -2.36 -9.22 2.01
CA GLY A 116 -1.49 -10.20 2.66
C GLY A 116 -1.26 -11.46 1.81
N ASP A 117 -1.69 -11.43 0.54
CA ASP A 117 -1.51 -12.50 -0.45
C ASP A 117 -0.13 -12.34 -1.09
N ILE A 118 0.90 -12.62 -0.32
CA ILE A 118 2.29 -12.40 -0.74
C ILE A 118 3.14 -13.64 -0.55
N ASP A 119 2.88 -14.63 -1.39
CA ASP A 119 3.70 -15.84 -1.51
C ASP A 119 5.20 -15.54 -1.78
N ASN A 120 5.57 -14.29 -2.09
CA ASN A 120 6.93 -13.87 -2.45
C ASN A 120 7.57 -12.78 -1.57
N VAL A 121 6.88 -12.21 -0.56
CA VAL A 121 7.51 -11.24 0.34
C VAL A 121 7.82 -11.93 1.66
N ASN A 122 9.10 -12.27 1.86
CA ASN A 122 9.57 -12.76 3.14
C ASN A 122 9.48 -11.63 4.17
N PRO A 123 8.58 -11.70 5.18
CA PRO A 123 8.42 -10.64 6.18
C PRO A 123 9.71 -10.36 6.95
N ALA A 124 10.61 -11.35 7.05
CA ALA A 124 11.93 -11.23 7.69
C ALA A 124 12.91 -10.33 6.90
N ARG A 125 12.52 -9.81 5.73
CA ARG A 125 13.30 -8.82 4.95
C ARG A 125 12.58 -7.49 4.79
N ALA A 126 11.35 -7.36 5.29
CA ALA A 126 10.52 -6.17 5.17
C ALA A 126 10.41 -5.50 6.54
N TYR A 127 11.46 -4.76 6.94
CA TYR A 127 11.47 -4.01 8.19
C TYR A 127 10.92 -2.61 7.99
N LEU A 128 10.11 -2.16 8.94
CA LEU A 128 9.62 -0.80 9.00
C LEU A 128 10.00 -0.16 10.34
N PHE A 129 10.67 0.98 10.25
CA PHE A 129 11.07 1.83 11.37
C PHE A 129 10.31 3.15 11.27
N CYS A 130 9.87 3.70 12.40
CA CYS A 130 9.08 4.95 12.41
C CYS A 130 9.92 6.21 12.46
N ASP A 131 11.22 6.07 12.70
CA ASP A 131 12.17 7.15 12.71
C ASP A 131 13.50 6.67 12.12
N SER A 132 14.34 7.61 11.68
CA SER A 132 15.72 7.40 11.25
C SER A 132 16.74 7.81 12.30
N GLU A 133 16.34 8.25 13.50
CA GLU A 133 17.28 8.61 14.59
C GLU A 133 18.21 7.47 15.04
N TRP A 134 17.88 6.21 14.70
CA TRP A 134 18.76 5.05 14.89
C TRP A 134 19.89 4.97 13.85
N LEU A 135 19.78 5.67 12.71
CA LEU A 135 20.84 5.78 11.72
C LEU A 135 21.88 6.79 12.22
N ILE A 136 22.84 6.28 12.97
CA ILE A 136 23.99 7.05 13.41
C ILE A 136 25.08 6.88 12.35
N GLU A 137 25.60 7.99 11.83
CA GLU A 137 26.82 7.97 11.02
C GLU A 137 27.95 7.40 11.88
N GLN A 138 28.48 6.24 11.47
CA GLN A 138 29.61 5.59 12.11
C GLN A 138 30.88 5.89 11.31
N ASP A 139 32.00 6.05 12.00
CA ASP A 139 33.31 6.08 11.34
C ASP A 139 33.56 4.71 10.66
N PRO A 140 34.24 4.64 9.50
CA PRO A 140 34.59 3.36 8.88
C PRO A 140 35.35 2.39 9.79
N GLU A 141 36.01 2.88 10.85
CA GLU A 141 36.70 2.07 11.86
C GLU A 141 35.81 1.64 13.03
N GLU A 142 34.59 2.18 13.15
CA GLU A 142 33.65 1.84 14.22
C GLU A 142 32.92 0.52 13.94
N GLN A 143 32.80 -0.29 15.00
CA GLN A 143 32.12 -1.58 14.95
C GLN A 143 30.63 -1.38 14.64
N ALA A 144 30.15 -1.93 13.52
CA ALA A 144 28.73 -1.96 13.21
C ALA A 144 27.97 -2.90 14.17
N TYR A 145 26.74 -2.54 14.54
CA TYR A 145 25.85 -3.33 15.39
C TYR A 145 24.55 -3.67 14.63
N ASP A 146 23.97 -4.84 14.90
CA ASP A 146 22.69 -5.26 14.36
C ASP A 146 21.51 -4.58 15.09
N PHE A 147 20.29 -4.82 14.62
CA PHE A 147 19.07 -4.25 15.22
C PHE A 147 18.80 -4.71 16.66
N GLN A 148 19.52 -5.73 17.15
CA GLN A 148 19.45 -6.23 18.52
C GLN A 148 20.60 -5.69 19.39
N GLY A 149 21.47 -4.85 18.83
CA GLY A 149 22.65 -4.28 19.50
C GLY A 149 23.84 -5.22 19.60
N ASN A 150 23.87 -6.32 18.84
CA ASN A 150 25.05 -7.20 18.78
C ASN A 150 26.02 -6.71 17.70
N PRO A 151 27.34 -6.79 17.91
CA PRO A 151 28.29 -6.44 16.88
C PRO A 151 28.12 -7.33 15.65
N VAL A 152 27.98 -6.71 14.48
CA VAL A 152 28.02 -7.40 13.19
C VAL A 152 29.46 -7.79 12.94
N VAL A 153 29.75 -9.08 13.13
CA VAL A 153 31.07 -9.62 12.85
C VAL A 153 31.19 -9.81 11.34
N ASP A 154 32.05 -9.01 10.70
CA ASP A 154 32.49 -9.30 9.34
C ASP A 154 33.44 -10.51 9.38
N SER A 155 32.95 -11.66 8.91
CA SER A 155 33.73 -12.89 8.84
C SER A 155 34.55 -13.01 7.54
N GLU A 156 34.45 -12.06 6.61
CA GLU A 156 35.06 -12.12 5.28
C GLU A 156 36.13 -11.04 5.03
N GLY A 157 36.18 -9.98 5.86
CA GLY A 157 37.31 -9.05 5.96
C GLY A 157 37.20 -7.76 5.15
#